data_AF-A0A9D7KXJ0-F1
#
_entry.id   AF-A0A9D7KXJ0-F1
#
_cell.length_a   1.000
_cell.length_b   1.000
_cell.length_c   1.000
_cell.angle_alpha   90.00
_cell.angle_beta   90.00
_cell.angle_gamma   90.00
#
_symmetry.space_group_name_H-M   'P 1'
#
loop_
_entity.id
_entity.type
_entity.pdbx_description
1 polymer ?
#
loop_
_entity_poly.entity_id
_entity_poly.type
_entity_poly.pdbx_seq_one_letter_code
_entity_poly.pdbx_strand_id
1 'polypeptide(L)'
;MSDELTSLFEFSENPAKPFLHEVLKRDADYDSALQAWIFSDRYADIKQLLHQYFVLHDDTGINHTFERRQNNASNNIRITFTPAYFEKNELQLIADAWKHELLQHNYKKYVSDVRHFLRNDYVEIIERHYLKPKINLDNIILEQQFGNIIIEFRMIDEKSFDLQLQVHYYSGRNYSEAFPFDDLLSILFK
;
A
#
# COMPACT_ATOMS: atom_id res chain seq x y z
N MET A 1 -19.43 27.42 25.52
CA MET A 1 -18.55 26.95 24.43
C MET A 1 -17.20 26.58 25.06
N SER A 2 -16.98 25.33 25.45
CA SER A 2 -15.67 24.89 25.96
C SER A 2 -15.46 23.38 26.05
N ASP A 3 -16.52 22.57 26.15
CA ASP A 3 -16.31 21.14 26.48
C ASP A 3 -16.08 20.26 25.25
N GLU A 4 -16.74 20.55 24.11
CA GLU A 4 -16.56 19.80 22.86
C GLU A 4 -15.20 20.03 22.18
N LEU A 5 -14.57 21.19 22.40
CA LEU A 5 -13.23 21.48 21.89
C LEU A 5 -12.14 20.83 22.74
N THR A 6 -12.38 20.63 24.03
CA THR A 6 -11.40 20.02 24.94
C THR A 6 -11.28 18.52 24.68
N SER A 7 -12.38 17.82 24.38
CA SER A 7 -12.34 16.39 24.00
C SER A 7 -11.67 16.13 22.65
N LEU A 8 -11.51 17.16 21.81
CA LEU A 8 -10.83 17.06 20.52
C LEU A 8 -9.31 17.00 20.68
N PHE A 9 -8.75 17.40 21.84
CA PHE A 9 -7.31 17.41 22.12
C PHE A 9 -6.90 16.46 23.24
N GLU A 10 -7.81 15.62 23.74
CA GLU A 10 -7.42 14.50 24.59
C GLU A 10 -6.60 13.53 23.75
N PHE A 11 -5.29 13.54 23.97
CA PHE A 11 -4.36 12.56 23.41
C PHE A 11 -4.97 11.16 23.62
N SER A 12 -5.15 10.44 22.52
CA SER A 12 -5.59 9.04 22.59
C SER A 12 -4.54 8.26 23.39
N GLU A 13 -4.85 7.90 24.64
CA GLU A 13 -3.99 7.04 25.48
C GLU A 13 -3.71 5.68 24.81
N ASN A 14 -4.52 5.31 23.81
CA ASN A 14 -4.28 4.12 23.00
C ASN A 14 -3.51 4.48 21.71
N PRO A 15 -2.22 4.10 21.59
CA PRO A 15 -1.45 4.34 20.37
C PRO A 15 -2.00 3.57 19.15
N ALA A 16 -2.85 2.56 19.32
CA ALA A 16 -3.44 1.84 18.19
C ALA A 16 -4.65 2.56 17.57
N LYS A 17 -5.25 3.55 18.24
CA LYS A 17 -6.44 4.25 17.76
C LYS A 17 -6.06 5.54 17.02
N PRO A 18 -6.50 5.75 15.78
CA PRO A 18 -6.23 6.99 15.07
C PRO A 18 -6.96 8.15 15.74
N PHE A 19 -6.31 9.31 15.74
CA PHE A 19 -6.89 10.59 16.15
C PHE A 19 -8.01 11.01 15.18
N LEU A 20 -7.76 10.88 13.88
CA LEU A 20 -8.73 11.13 12.81
C LEU A 20 -8.70 9.97 11.81
N HIS A 21 -9.87 9.52 11.38
CA HIS A 21 -10.02 8.45 10.41
C HIS A 21 -11.08 8.83 9.39
N GLU A 22 -10.68 8.93 8.13
CA GLU A 22 -11.51 9.42 7.04
C GLU A 22 -11.43 8.51 5.84
N VAL A 23 -12.43 8.62 4.95
CA VAL A 23 -12.36 8.00 3.64
C VAL A 23 -11.32 8.76 2.81
N LEU A 24 -10.39 8.03 2.20
CA LEU A 24 -9.42 8.60 1.28
C LEU A 24 -10.14 9.10 0.02
N LYS A 25 -10.01 10.40 -0.25
CA LYS A 25 -10.57 11.07 -1.43
C LYS A 25 -9.43 11.68 -2.23
N ARG A 26 -9.44 11.43 -3.54
CA ARG A 26 -8.63 12.14 -4.53
C ARG A 26 -9.56 13.08 -5.29
N ASP A 27 -9.06 14.25 -5.67
CA ASP A 27 -9.80 15.17 -6.51
C ASP A 27 -9.52 14.91 -8.01
N ALA A 28 -10.25 15.60 -8.88
CA ALA A 28 -10.15 15.40 -10.32
C ALA A 28 -8.77 15.79 -10.88
N ASP A 29 -8.10 16.77 -10.26
CA ASP A 29 -6.77 17.21 -10.66
C ASP A 29 -5.73 16.13 -10.33
N TYR A 30 -5.81 15.54 -9.13
CA TYR A 30 -5.00 14.41 -8.72
C TYR A 30 -5.22 13.20 -9.64
N ASP A 31 -6.48 12.84 -9.90
CA ASP A 31 -6.78 11.69 -10.77
C ASP A 31 -6.21 11.89 -12.18
N SER A 32 -6.31 13.11 -12.71
CA SER A 32 -5.71 13.46 -14.01
C SER A 32 -4.19 13.36 -14.01
N ALA A 33 -3.55 13.86 -12.95
CA ALA A 33 -2.09 13.78 -12.77
C ALA A 33 -1.61 12.33 -12.62
N LEU A 34 -2.34 11.51 -11.85
CA LEU A 34 -2.06 10.09 -11.71
C LEU A 34 -2.14 9.36 -13.05
N GLN A 35 -3.20 9.60 -13.83
CA GLN A 35 -3.32 8.98 -15.16
C GLN A 35 -2.15 9.39 -16.07
N ALA A 36 -1.84 10.68 -16.15
CA ALA A 36 -0.71 11.15 -16.94
C ALA A 36 0.62 10.52 -16.50
N TRP A 37 0.83 10.37 -15.19
CA TRP A 37 2.04 9.76 -14.63
C TRP A 37 2.13 8.25 -14.91
N ILE A 38 1.03 7.50 -14.83
CA ILE A 38 0.99 6.06 -15.18
C ILE A 38 1.41 5.81 -16.64
N PHE A 39 1.14 6.76 -17.54
CA PHE A 39 1.55 6.66 -18.96
C PHE A 39 2.92 7.31 -19.25
N SER A 40 3.65 7.76 -18.24
CA SER A 40 4.96 8.40 -18.41
C SER A 40 6.11 7.40 -18.44
N ASP A 41 7.21 7.77 -19.11
CA ASP A 41 8.47 7.01 -19.08
C ASP A 41 8.98 6.85 -17.64
N ARG A 42 8.75 7.85 -16.78
CA ARG A 42 9.17 7.83 -15.38
C ARG A 42 8.54 6.67 -14.61
N TYR A 43 7.25 6.40 -14.81
CA TYR A 43 6.62 5.25 -14.17
C TYR A 43 7.15 3.92 -14.72
N ALA A 44 7.43 3.85 -16.03
CA ALA A 44 8.07 2.68 -16.64
C ALA A 44 9.47 2.41 -16.04
N ASP A 45 10.29 3.45 -15.85
CA ASP A 45 11.60 3.35 -15.20
C ASP A 45 11.48 2.85 -13.75
N ILE A 46 10.51 3.36 -13.00
CA ILE A 46 10.24 2.91 -11.62
C ILE A 46 9.82 1.45 -11.61
N LYS A 47 8.90 1.04 -12.49
CA LYS A 47 8.48 -0.36 -12.61
C LYS A 47 9.69 -1.26 -12.91
N GLN A 48 10.55 -0.85 -13.84
CA GLN A 48 11.77 -1.60 -14.16
C GLN A 48 12.72 -1.71 -12.96
N LEU A 49 12.96 -0.63 -12.23
CA LEU A 49 13.78 -0.62 -11.01
C LEU A 49 13.22 -1.60 -9.95
N LEU A 50 11.90 -1.54 -9.72
CA LEU A 50 11.23 -2.41 -8.76
C LEU A 50 11.26 -3.88 -9.21
N HIS A 51 11.10 -4.15 -10.51
CA HIS A 51 11.21 -5.49 -11.08
C HIS A 51 12.63 -6.06 -10.89
N GLN A 52 13.66 -5.27 -11.21
CA GLN A 52 15.06 -5.68 -11.03
C GLN A 52 15.35 -6.04 -9.57
N TYR A 53 14.92 -5.19 -8.63
CA TYR A 53 15.19 -5.41 -7.22
C TYR A 53 14.37 -6.57 -6.64
N PHE A 54 13.05 -6.56 -6.81
CA PHE A 54 12.17 -7.46 -6.08
C PHE A 54 11.90 -8.79 -6.79
N VAL A 55 12.05 -8.87 -8.12
CA VAL A 55 11.74 -10.07 -8.92
C VAL A 55 13.01 -10.74 -9.43
N LEU A 56 13.96 -9.96 -9.97
CA LEU A 56 15.22 -10.52 -10.49
C LEU A 56 16.28 -10.72 -9.40
N HIS A 57 16.10 -10.09 -8.24
CA HIS A 57 17.06 -10.12 -7.12
C HIS A 57 18.46 -9.62 -7.52
N ASP A 58 18.51 -8.65 -8.43
CA ASP A 58 19.77 -8.01 -8.79
C ASP A 58 20.28 -7.18 -7.61
N ASP A 59 21.53 -7.43 -7.19
CA ASP A 59 22.18 -6.65 -6.14
C ASP A 59 22.52 -5.25 -6.67
N THR A 60 21.53 -4.37 -6.60
CA THR A 60 21.64 -2.96 -6.99
C THR A 60 22.47 -2.14 -5.98
N GLY A 61 22.95 -2.73 -4.87
CA GLY A 61 23.64 -2.00 -3.79
C GLY A 61 22.72 -1.15 -2.91
N ILE A 62 21.40 -1.32 -3.03
CA ILE A 62 20.39 -0.48 -2.38
C ILE A 62 19.82 -1.18 -1.14
N ASN A 63 20.56 -1.17 -0.04
CA ASN A 63 20.24 -2.03 1.12
C ASN A 63 19.25 -1.42 2.15
N HIS A 64 18.74 -0.19 1.94
CA HIS A 64 17.82 0.47 2.88
C HIS A 64 16.57 1.11 2.25
N THR A 65 16.57 1.35 0.95
CA THR A 65 15.40 1.88 0.23
C THR A 65 14.38 0.78 0.01
N PHE A 66 14.81 -0.46 -0.20
CA PHE A 66 13.94 -1.57 -0.54
C PHE A 66 14.11 -2.71 0.47
N GLU A 67 13.02 -3.17 1.04
CA GLU A 67 13.02 -4.33 1.94
C GLU A 67 11.97 -5.33 1.48
N ARG A 68 12.29 -6.62 1.54
CA ARG A 68 11.35 -7.73 1.32
C ARG A 68 11.34 -8.63 2.54
N ARG A 69 10.15 -9.02 3.00
CA ARG A 69 9.96 -9.95 4.12
C ARG A 69 8.91 -10.99 3.74
N GLN A 70 9.25 -12.26 3.99
CA GLN A 70 8.38 -13.38 3.64
C GLN A 70 8.26 -14.34 4.81
N ASN A 71 7.03 -14.77 5.10
CA ASN A 71 6.74 -15.84 6.05
C ASN A 71 5.51 -16.64 5.59
N ASN A 72 5.17 -17.70 6.31
CA ASN A 72 4.08 -18.62 5.91
C ASN A 72 2.69 -17.98 5.92
N ALA A 73 2.49 -16.88 6.63
CA ALA A 73 1.18 -16.21 6.78
C ALA A 73 1.09 -14.91 5.96
N SER A 74 2.21 -14.27 5.67
CA SER A 74 2.24 -13.01 4.95
C SER A 74 3.53 -12.75 4.19
N ASN A 75 3.39 -11.96 3.12
CA ASN A 75 4.48 -11.40 2.36
C ASN A 75 4.40 -9.87 2.37
N ASN A 76 5.55 -9.22 2.37
CA ASN A 76 5.65 -7.77 2.45
C ASN A 76 6.83 -7.27 1.62
N ILE A 77 6.62 -6.18 0.89
CA ILE A 77 7.69 -5.29 0.46
C ILE A 77 7.50 -3.89 1.05
N ARG A 78 8.61 -3.22 1.33
CA ARG A 78 8.66 -1.83 1.77
C ARG A 78 9.61 -1.03 0.88
N ILE A 79 9.20 0.19 0.56
CA ILE A 79 9.97 1.18 -0.16
C ILE A 79 10.08 2.42 0.74
N THR A 80 11.28 2.72 1.22
CA THR A 80 11.57 3.95 1.97
C THR A 80 11.95 5.04 1.00
N PHE A 81 11.31 6.21 1.11
CA PHE A 81 11.63 7.34 0.25
C PHE A 81 13.10 7.74 0.36
N THR A 82 13.74 7.86 -0.80
CA THR A 82 15.13 8.25 -0.92
C THR A 82 15.20 9.24 -2.09
N PRO A 83 15.62 10.51 -1.87
CA PRO A 83 15.62 11.54 -2.92
C PRO A 83 16.45 11.20 -4.17
N ALA A 84 17.39 10.25 -4.06
CA ALA A 84 18.16 9.76 -5.20
C ALA A 84 17.34 8.92 -6.19
N TYR A 85 16.22 8.33 -5.73
CA TYR A 85 15.41 7.40 -6.51
C TYR A 85 13.99 7.89 -6.75
N PHE A 86 13.46 8.78 -5.90
CA PHE A 86 12.07 9.19 -5.93
C PHE A 86 11.89 10.70 -5.75
N GLU A 87 10.89 11.25 -6.41
CA GLU A 87 10.32 12.56 -6.12
C GLU A 87 9.31 12.47 -4.96
N LYS A 88 9.04 13.60 -4.31
CA LYS A 88 8.34 13.65 -3.00
C LYS A 88 6.95 12.97 -3.02
N ASN A 89 6.23 13.03 -4.13
CA ASN A 89 4.89 12.47 -4.29
C ASN A 89 4.87 11.09 -4.97
N GLU A 90 6.00 10.56 -5.44
CA GLU A 90 5.99 9.35 -6.26
C GLU A 90 5.55 8.12 -5.48
N LEU A 91 5.91 7.98 -4.21
CA LEU A 91 5.45 6.83 -3.43
C LEU A 91 3.91 6.81 -3.26
N GLN A 92 3.28 7.99 -3.17
CA GLN A 92 1.83 8.10 -3.12
C GLN A 92 1.20 7.74 -4.47
N LEU A 93 1.78 8.22 -5.57
CA LEU A 93 1.33 7.88 -6.93
C LEU A 93 1.49 6.38 -7.22
N ILE A 94 2.60 5.77 -6.77
CA ILE A 94 2.84 4.32 -6.87
C ILE A 94 1.74 3.55 -6.12
N ALA A 95 1.39 3.98 -4.90
CA ALA A 95 0.35 3.33 -4.11
C ALA A 95 -1.01 3.30 -4.85
N ASP A 96 -1.41 4.46 -5.40
CA ASP A 96 -2.65 4.59 -6.15
C ASP A 96 -2.60 3.88 -7.52
N ALA A 97 -1.44 3.81 -8.17
CA ALA A 97 -1.22 3.07 -9.41
C ALA A 97 -1.33 1.54 -9.19
N TRP A 98 -0.68 1.01 -8.16
CA TRP A 98 -0.81 -0.41 -7.80
C TRP A 98 -2.25 -0.80 -7.46
N LYS A 99 -2.96 0.08 -6.73
CA LYS A 99 -4.40 -0.12 -6.50
C LYS A 99 -5.16 -0.21 -7.82
N HIS A 100 -4.92 0.71 -8.77
CA HIS A 100 -5.59 0.69 -10.07
C HIS A 100 -5.32 -0.61 -10.83
N GLU A 101 -4.06 -1.04 -10.89
CA GLU A 101 -3.66 -2.29 -11.54
C GLU A 101 -4.39 -3.49 -10.92
N LEU A 102 -4.34 -3.64 -9.60
CA LEU A 102 -4.97 -4.78 -8.93
C LEU A 102 -6.48 -4.84 -9.13
N LEU A 103 -7.16 -3.70 -9.21
CA LEU A 103 -8.59 -3.67 -9.50
C LEU A 103 -8.94 -4.22 -10.89
N GLN A 104 -7.99 -4.23 -11.83
CA GLN A 104 -8.11 -4.91 -13.12
C GLN A 104 -7.86 -6.43 -13.00
N HIS A 105 -7.12 -6.89 -11.98
CA HIS A 105 -6.73 -8.30 -11.78
C HIS A 105 -7.57 -9.04 -10.74
N ASN A 106 -8.89 -9.11 -10.95
CA ASN A 106 -9.82 -9.86 -10.10
C ASN A 106 -9.83 -9.45 -8.60
N TYR A 107 -9.37 -8.25 -8.24
CA TYR A 107 -9.57 -7.67 -6.90
C TYR A 107 -10.72 -6.67 -6.86
N LYS A 108 -11.27 -6.48 -5.67
CA LYS A 108 -12.20 -5.39 -5.35
C LYS A 108 -11.67 -4.56 -4.19
N LYS A 109 -11.98 -3.26 -4.22
CA LYS A 109 -11.73 -2.35 -3.10
C LYS A 109 -12.59 -2.75 -1.91
N TYR A 110 -11.96 -3.01 -0.77
CA TYR A 110 -12.65 -3.17 0.51
C TYR A 110 -12.70 -1.84 1.26
N VAL A 111 -11.57 -1.16 1.41
CA VAL A 111 -11.52 0.20 1.96
C VAL A 111 -10.39 1.01 1.34
N SER A 112 -10.59 2.32 1.26
CA SER A 112 -9.49 3.27 1.11
C SER A 112 -9.68 4.39 2.12
N ASP A 113 -8.75 4.49 3.06
CA ASP A 113 -8.86 5.34 4.25
C ASP A 113 -7.57 6.11 4.52
N VAL A 114 -7.72 7.26 5.17
CA VAL A 114 -6.62 8.04 5.74
C VAL A 114 -6.77 8.02 7.24
N ARG A 115 -5.65 7.79 7.92
CA ARG A 115 -5.56 7.75 9.38
C ARG A 115 -4.51 8.73 9.83
N HIS A 116 -4.89 9.65 10.69
CA HIS A 116 -3.97 10.56 11.36
C HIS A 116 -3.77 10.07 12.78
N PHE A 117 -2.51 9.95 13.19
CA PHE A 117 -2.12 9.62 14.54
C PHE A 117 -1.33 10.80 15.10
N LEU A 118 -1.81 11.34 16.21
CA LEU A 118 -1.05 12.26 17.04
C LEU A 118 -0.23 11.41 18.01
N ARG A 119 1.06 11.23 17.71
CA ARG A 119 2.00 10.57 18.62
C ARG A 119 2.54 11.62 19.60
N ASN A 120 3.21 11.16 20.65
CA ASN A 120 3.80 12.04 21.65
C ASN A 120 4.77 13.06 21.02
N ASP A 121 5.53 12.62 20.01
CA ASP A 121 6.67 13.37 19.49
C ASP A 121 6.54 13.74 18.00
N TYR A 122 5.55 13.18 17.30
CA TYR A 122 5.38 13.35 15.86
C TYR A 122 3.94 13.13 15.39
N VAL A 123 3.64 13.62 14.19
CA VAL A 123 2.39 13.32 13.49
C VAL A 123 2.66 12.24 12.45
N GLU A 124 1.84 11.19 12.47
CA GLU A 124 1.88 10.12 11.48
C GLU A 124 0.57 10.11 10.70
N ILE A 125 0.69 10.09 9.38
CA ILE A 125 -0.45 9.97 8.46
C ILE A 125 -0.25 8.69 7.65
N ILE A 126 -1.25 7.83 7.63
CA ILE A 126 -1.26 6.61 6.83
C ILE A 126 -2.43 6.66 5.88
N GLU A 127 -2.12 6.68 4.58
CA GLU A 127 -3.08 6.42 3.52
C GLU A 127 -3.04 4.94 3.17
N ARG A 128 -4.20 4.30 3.12
CA ARG A 128 -4.28 2.85 2.95
C ARG A 128 -5.29 2.46 1.90
N HIS A 129 -4.93 1.48 1.07
CA HIS A 129 -5.85 0.72 0.24
C HIS A 129 -5.88 -0.73 0.71
N TYR A 130 -7.03 -1.21 1.15
CA TYR A 130 -7.24 -2.63 1.43
C TYR A 130 -8.11 -3.24 0.33
N LEU A 131 -7.55 -4.22 -0.36
CA LEU A 131 -8.15 -4.94 -1.46
C LEU A 131 -8.37 -6.41 -1.07
N LYS A 132 -9.49 -6.96 -1.55
CA LYS A 132 -9.81 -8.38 -1.39
C LYS A 132 -10.01 -9.03 -2.75
N PRO A 133 -9.64 -10.31 -2.92
CA PRO A 133 -10.02 -11.07 -4.10
C PRO A 133 -11.54 -11.01 -4.32
N LYS A 134 -11.97 -10.96 -5.58
CA LYS A 134 -13.38 -11.23 -5.93
C LYS A 134 -13.58 -12.74 -5.80
N ILE A 135 -14.48 -13.13 -4.90
CA ILE A 135 -14.78 -14.52 -4.62
C ILE A 135 -16.00 -14.92 -5.45
N ASN A 136 -15.90 -16.05 -6.14
CA ASN A 136 -17.06 -16.73 -6.71
C ASN A 136 -17.66 -17.67 -5.65
N LEU A 137 -18.90 -17.41 -5.23
CA LEU A 137 -19.59 -18.18 -4.19
C LEU A 137 -20.15 -19.52 -4.69
N ASP A 138 -20.19 -19.73 -6.01
CA ASP A 138 -20.64 -20.99 -6.60
C ASP A 138 -19.57 -22.10 -6.46
N ASN A 139 -18.33 -21.73 -6.14
CA ASN A 139 -17.24 -22.67 -5.96
C ASN A 139 -17.23 -23.25 -4.53
N ILE A 140 -17.02 -24.57 -4.43
CA ILE A 140 -16.86 -25.25 -3.13
C ILE A 140 -15.56 -24.80 -2.42
N ILE A 141 -14.52 -24.50 -3.19
CA ILE A 141 -13.25 -23.96 -2.71
C ILE A 141 -13.10 -22.54 -3.26
N LEU A 142 -12.89 -21.58 -2.37
CA LEU A 142 -12.78 -20.17 -2.72
C LEU A 142 -11.37 -19.87 -3.21
N GLU A 143 -11.26 -19.40 -4.45
CA GLU A 143 -9.99 -18.95 -5.01
C GLU A 143 -9.55 -17.66 -4.33
N GLN A 144 -8.46 -17.74 -3.57
CA GLN A 144 -7.95 -16.59 -2.84
C GLN A 144 -7.00 -15.69 -3.65
N GLN A 145 -6.69 -16.02 -4.90
CA GLN A 145 -5.69 -15.30 -5.72
C GLN A 145 -4.36 -15.22 -4.96
N PHE A 146 -3.79 -14.02 -4.79
CA PHE A 146 -2.62 -13.79 -3.93
C PHE A 146 -2.98 -13.60 -2.44
N GLY A 147 -4.24 -13.67 -2.04
CA GLY A 147 -4.71 -13.33 -0.70
C GLY A 147 -5.18 -11.87 -0.60
N ASN A 148 -5.35 -11.38 0.62
CA ASN A 148 -5.71 -9.99 0.91
C ASN A 148 -4.52 -9.06 0.71
N ILE A 149 -4.72 -7.94 0.01
CA ILE A 149 -3.65 -7.00 -0.28
C ILE A 149 -3.91 -5.68 0.45
N ILE A 150 -2.90 -5.19 1.17
CA ILE A 150 -2.89 -3.88 1.81
C ILE A 150 -1.74 -3.08 1.22
N ILE A 151 -2.06 -1.89 0.73
CA ILE A 151 -1.08 -0.90 0.26
C ILE A 151 -1.13 0.27 1.25
N GLU A 152 -0.01 0.62 1.85
CA GLU A 152 0.08 1.71 2.83
C GLU A 152 1.16 2.71 2.42
N PHE A 153 0.76 3.95 2.18
CA PHE A 153 1.66 5.09 2.10
C PHE A 153 1.66 5.80 3.45
N ARG A 154 2.83 5.88 4.09
CA ARG A 154 3.00 6.47 5.41
C ARG A 154 3.84 7.73 5.32
N MET A 155 3.44 8.74 6.07
CA MET A 155 4.13 10.01 6.26
C MET A 155 4.37 10.27 7.75
N ILE A 156 5.58 10.69 8.10
CA ILE A 156 5.93 11.14 9.45
C ILE A 156 6.45 12.59 9.37
N ASP A 157 5.78 13.50 10.08
CA ASP A 157 6.05 14.94 10.12
C ASP A 157 6.23 15.59 8.73
N GLU A 158 5.57 15.05 7.71
CA GLU A 158 5.69 15.44 6.29
C GLU A 158 7.15 15.42 5.75
N LYS A 159 8.03 14.67 6.41
CA LYS A 159 9.48 14.62 6.11
C LYS A 159 9.96 13.24 5.73
N SER A 160 9.42 12.21 6.37
CA SER A 160 9.77 10.82 6.11
C SER A 160 8.59 10.09 5.50
N PHE A 161 8.87 9.30 4.46
CA PHE A 161 7.85 8.62 3.69
C PHE A 161 8.25 7.16 3.46
N ASP A 162 7.30 6.25 3.58
CA ASP A 162 7.46 4.88 3.09
C ASP A 162 6.17 4.36 2.46
N LEU A 163 6.35 3.42 1.54
CA LEU A 163 5.29 2.67 0.89
C LEU A 163 5.44 1.20 1.24
N GLN A 164 4.35 0.55 1.63
CA GLN A 164 4.33 -0.88 1.90
C GLN A 164 3.25 -1.56 1.07
N LEU A 165 3.60 -2.73 0.52
CA LEU A 165 2.65 -3.69 -0.05
C LEU A 165 2.69 -4.95 0.81
N GLN A 166 1.57 -5.27 1.42
CA GLN A 166 1.41 -6.40 2.32
C GLN A 166 0.37 -7.36 1.77
N VAL A 167 0.66 -8.65 1.86
CA VAL A 167 -0.19 -9.72 1.38
C VAL A 167 -0.44 -10.69 2.53
N HIS A 168 -1.71 -10.94 2.82
CA HIS A 168 -2.14 -11.85 3.89
C HIS A 168 -2.93 -13.01 3.30
N TYR A 169 -2.44 -14.22 3.54
CA TYR A 169 -3.08 -15.44 3.06
C TYR A 169 -4.22 -15.87 3.97
N TYR A 170 -5.27 -16.43 3.36
CA TYR A 170 -6.30 -17.13 4.09
C TYR A 170 -5.80 -18.53 4.44
N SER A 171 -5.95 -18.90 5.71
CA SER A 171 -5.76 -20.26 6.17
C SER A 171 -7.13 -20.95 6.32
N GLY A 172 -7.24 -22.18 5.82
CA GLY A 172 -8.44 -22.99 5.99
C GLY A 172 -8.76 -23.86 4.78
N ARG A 173 -9.49 -24.95 5.01
CA ARG A 173 -9.86 -25.93 3.98
C ARG A 173 -10.81 -25.39 2.90
N ASN A 174 -11.38 -24.22 3.12
CA ASN A 174 -12.34 -23.58 2.23
C ASN A 174 -11.66 -22.67 1.20
N TYR A 175 -10.33 -22.52 1.25
CA TYR A 175 -9.58 -21.66 0.35
C TYR A 175 -8.61 -22.48 -0.49
N SER A 176 -8.42 -22.07 -1.74
CA SER A 176 -7.35 -22.61 -2.60
C SER A 176 -5.98 -22.29 -2.02
N GLU A 177 -4.94 -22.92 -2.53
CA GLU A 177 -3.59 -22.39 -2.36
C GLU A 177 -3.53 -20.97 -2.95
N ALA A 178 -2.75 -20.09 -2.32
CA ALA A 178 -2.53 -18.74 -2.82
C ALA A 178 -1.49 -18.78 -3.95
N PHE A 179 -1.67 -17.91 -4.95
CA PHE A 179 -0.67 -17.75 -6.00
C PHE A 179 0.66 -17.20 -5.43
N PRO A 180 1.80 -17.54 -6.07
CA PRO A 180 3.11 -17.06 -5.65
C PRO A 180 3.17 -15.54 -5.56
N PHE A 181 3.87 -15.04 -4.53
CA PHE A 181 4.02 -13.59 -4.35
C PHE A 181 4.82 -12.94 -5.50
N ASP A 182 5.76 -13.66 -6.11
CA ASP A 182 6.55 -13.14 -7.23
C ASP A 182 5.71 -12.90 -8.50
N ASP A 183 4.62 -13.64 -8.66
CA ASP A 183 3.67 -13.43 -9.76
C ASP A 183 2.88 -12.13 -9.56
N LEU A 184 2.49 -11.80 -8.31
CA LEU A 184 1.90 -10.49 -7.97
C LEU A 184 2.88 -9.36 -8.29
N LEU A 185 4.14 -9.49 -7.89
CA LEU A 185 5.16 -8.47 -8.16
C LEU A 185 5.40 -8.32 -9.66
N SER A 186 5.36 -9.42 -10.42
CA SER A 186 5.43 -9.39 -11.88
C SER A 186 4.26 -8.65 -12.52
N ILE A 187 3.05 -8.77 -11.98
CA ILE A 187 1.88 -8.01 -12.45
C ILE A 187 2.08 -6.51 -12.20
N LEU A 188 2.62 -6.13 -11.03
CA LEU A 188 2.76 -4.72 -10.66
C LEU A 188 3.95 -4.01 -11.34
N PHE A 189 4.99 -4.76 -11.71
CA PHE A 189 6.28 -4.17 -12.14
C PHE A 189 6.66 -4.46 -13.60
N LYS A 190 5.92 -5.27 -14.34
CA LYS A 190 6.07 -5.41 -15.80
C LYS A 190 5.24 -4.35 -16.52
#